data_AF-A0A2M7S482-F1
#
_entry.id   AF-A0A2M7S482-F1
#
_cell.length_a   1.000
_cell.length_b   1.000
_cell.length_c   1.000
_cell.angle_alpha   90.00
_cell.angle_beta   90.00
_cell.angle_gamma   90.00
#
_symmetry.space_group_name_H-M   'P 1'
#
loop_
_entity.id
_entity.type
_entity.pdbx_description
1 polymer ?
#
loop_
_entity_poly.entity_id
_entity_poly.type
_entity_poly.pdbx_seq_one_letter_code
_entity_poly.pdbx_strand_id
1 'polypeptide(L)'
;MSLIKKGDPEKVDKITLGIDTYIDTLYGCFRFDNPKIERFSTRKNVEMIFKSGKKIEVIVPENMKISLNDKLKVAHSPNFVLEQITGYEDTMKLLTMRAGWNQNDRDIERLVSYDPEGAFVGKIKTKDYDIPVSSCAVLPVGLHHTWIGMILVHPELRRQGIANMMMQYCIEYALKKNKVINGLDATPLGNTVYRAVGYVDSYRIWRSYYELEEFSDKTYDGNHVQKVTEKDLLDIIRYDAECFLPREQILRALYKDSEGMAYVYRDDNGVIKGYLLGRPGRIRPFVGPFTADDDNIAMDLLTAISYEYYKKGEKTAFIDTPEDKFNDPGIYVNNVFDQERKPSGHRLIRSIKPVRDFTRMYQVVNEKYAKELLEKFIKHENLPKNSPLLVRFEEMVYKAVENYIQSCSFMEFEKEVLKKKFYGTTGPEKG
;
A
#
# COMPACT_ATOMS: atom_id res chain seq x y z
N MET A 1 -8.88 11.32 15.68
CA MET A 1 -8.54 12.77 15.58
C MET A 1 -7.78 12.96 14.27
N SER A 2 -7.62 14.19 13.76
CA SER A 2 -6.78 14.40 12.57
C SER A 2 -5.32 14.04 12.88
N LEU A 3 -4.68 13.20 12.07
CA LEU A 3 -3.26 12.86 12.24
C LEU A 3 -2.37 14.07 11.98
N ILE A 4 -2.62 14.80 10.89
CA ILE A 4 -1.94 16.07 10.62
C ILE A 4 -2.60 17.15 11.49
N LYS A 5 -1.84 17.69 12.44
CA LYS A 5 -2.35 18.61 13.47
C LYS A 5 -2.29 20.08 13.05
N LYS A 6 -1.32 20.46 12.22
CA LYS A 6 -1.13 21.82 11.69
C LYS A 6 -0.69 21.75 10.24
N GLY A 7 -1.01 22.79 9.47
CA GLY A 7 -0.58 22.89 8.06
C GLY A 7 -1.18 21.81 7.17
N ASP A 8 -2.39 21.31 7.47
CA ASP A 8 -3.07 20.29 6.67
C ASP A 8 -3.19 20.75 5.20
N PRO A 9 -2.63 20.02 4.22
CA PRO A 9 -2.64 20.41 2.81
C PRO A 9 -4.05 20.61 2.24
N GLU A 10 -5.06 19.95 2.82
CA GLU A 10 -6.46 20.14 2.40
C GLU A 10 -6.97 21.54 2.76
N LYS A 11 -6.46 22.13 3.84
CA LYS A 11 -7.01 23.34 4.48
C LYS A 11 -6.16 24.60 4.31
N VAL A 12 -4.89 24.46 3.93
CA VAL A 12 -3.97 25.61 3.79
C VAL A 12 -3.58 25.85 2.34
N ASP A 13 -3.31 27.10 2.01
CA ASP A 13 -2.75 27.49 0.71
C ASP A 13 -1.25 27.84 0.79
N LYS A 14 -0.72 27.86 2.02
CA LYS A 14 0.67 28.23 2.30
C LYS A 14 1.25 27.46 3.48
N ILE A 15 2.50 27.05 3.35
CA ILE A 15 3.34 26.47 4.41
C ILE A 15 4.64 27.27 4.47
N THR A 16 5.00 27.77 5.65
CA THR A 16 6.25 28.52 5.87
C THR A 16 7.06 27.83 6.96
N LEU A 17 8.29 27.43 6.63
CA LEU A 17 9.23 26.83 7.58
C LEU A 17 10.00 27.92 8.36
N GLY A 18 10.53 27.54 9.52
CA GLY A 18 11.30 28.38 10.45
C GLY A 18 10.44 29.08 11.50
N ILE A 19 9.15 28.75 11.62
CA ILE A 19 8.20 29.41 12.53
C ILE A 19 7.70 28.45 13.60
N ASP A 20 7.32 27.22 13.22
CA ASP A 20 6.68 26.25 14.11
C ASP A 20 7.36 24.89 13.94
N THR A 21 7.89 24.35 15.04
CA THR A 21 8.69 23.11 15.03
C THR A 21 7.94 21.89 14.47
N TYR A 22 6.61 21.84 14.62
CA TYR A 22 5.80 20.74 14.08
C TYR A 22 5.73 20.83 12.55
N ILE A 23 5.43 22.01 12.01
CA ILE A 23 5.43 22.27 10.55
C ILE A 23 6.80 22.00 9.96
N ASP A 24 7.82 22.50 10.64
CA ASP A 24 9.23 22.36 10.31
C ASP A 24 9.68 20.90 10.20
N THR A 25 9.18 20.04 11.11
CA THR A 25 9.43 18.60 11.10
C THR A 25 8.69 17.94 9.93
N LEU A 26 7.36 18.06 9.88
CA LEU A 26 6.52 17.36 8.90
C LEU A 26 6.82 17.76 7.44
N TYR A 27 7.16 19.04 7.20
CA TYR A 27 7.44 19.58 5.88
C TYR A 27 8.94 19.83 5.63
N GLY A 28 9.81 19.35 6.51
CA GLY A 28 11.26 19.54 6.41
C GLY A 28 11.88 18.97 5.15
N CYS A 29 11.20 18.06 4.44
CA CYS A 29 11.63 17.53 3.14
C CYS A 29 11.89 18.61 2.07
N PHE A 30 11.30 19.80 2.22
CA PHE A 30 11.52 20.92 1.30
C PHE A 30 12.83 21.69 1.54
N ARG A 31 13.54 21.42 2.63
CA ARG A 31 14.85 21.99 2.93
C ARG A 31 15.96 21.43 2.05
N PHE A 32 15.74 20.26 1.42
CA PHE A 32 16.81 19.53 0.75
C PHE A 32 17.09 20.05 -0.67
N ASP A 33 18.36 20.29 -0.96
CA ASP A 33 18.90 20.44 -2.30
C ASP A 33 19.34 19.07 -2.81
N ASN A 34 18.51 18.44 -3.65
CA ASN A 34 18.78 17.11 -4.20
C ASN A 34 19.20 17.20 -5.67
N PRO A 35 20.51 17.08 -5.99
CA PRO A 35 21.02 17.19 -7.35
C PRO A 35 20.40 16.18 -8.33
N LYS A 36 19.88 15.06 -7.82
CA LYS A 36 19.35 13.95 -8.63
C LYS A 36 17.87 14.12 -8.99
N ILE A 37 17.15 15.05 -8.36
CA ILE A 37 15.71 15.23 -8.52
C ILE A 37 15.36 16.70 -8.74
N GLU A 38 15.58 17.53 -7.73
CA GLU A 38 15.16 18.92 -7.71
C GLU A 38 16.11 19.73 -6.82
N ARG A 39 16.59 20.86 -7.35
CA ARG A 39 17.42 21.81 -6.62
C ARG A 39 16.57 22.60 -5.60
N PHE A 40 17.19 23.00 -4.50
CA PHE A 40 16.53 23.80 -3.47
C PHE A 40 16.03 25.15 -4.02
N SER A 41 14.88 25.60 -3.50
CA SER A 41 14.33 26.94 -3.73
C SER A 41 13.68 27.46 -2.45
N THR A 42 13.84 28.75 -2.17
CA THR A 42 13.22 29.42 -1.02
C THR A 42 11.71 29.57 -1.16
N ARG A 43 11.18 29.55 -2.39
CA ARG A 43 9.75 29.57 -2.67
C ARG A 43 9.42 28.57 -3.77
N LYS A 44 8.38 27.77 -3.57
CA LYS A 44 7.86 26.90 -4.62
C LYS A 44 6.37 26.60 -4.43
N ASN A 45 5.66 26.44 -5.54
CA ASN A 45 4.26 26.01 -5.54
C ASN A 45 4.20 24.50 -5.75
N VAL A 46 3.75 23.77 -4.72
CA VAL A 46 3.75 22.31 -4.71
C VAL A 46 2.33 21.79 -4.71
N GLU A 47 2.02 20.86 -5.60
CA GLU A 47 0.82 20.05 -5.51
C GLU A 47 1.05 18.92 -4.48
N MET A 48 0.72 19.19 -3.22
CA MET A 48 0.95 18.22 -2.13
C MET A 48 -0.04 17.06 -2.13
N ILE A 49 -1.23 17.26 -2.68
CA ILE A 49 -2.22 16.18 -2.84
C ILE A 49 -2.22 15.80 -4.30
N PHE A 50 -1.82 14.56 -4.58
CA PHE A 50 -1.63 14.09 -5.95
C PHE A 50 -2.89 14.26 -6.82
N LYS A 51 -2.73 14.93 -7.97
CA LYS A 51 -3.79 15.21 -8.94
C LYS A 51 -5.01 15.91 -8.30
N SER A 52 -4.80 16.76 -7.30
CA SER A 52 -5.86 17.59 -6.71
C SER A 52 -6.10 18.89 -7.49
N GLY A 53 -5.14 19.34 -8.29
CA GLY A 53 -5.15 20.65 -8.94
C GLY A 53 -4.82 21.81 -7.99
N LYS A 54 -4.79 21.59 -6.67
CA LYS A 54 -4.46 22.60 -5.66
C LYS A 54 -2.94 22.68 -5.47
N LYS A 55 -2.38 23.87 -5.67
CA LYS A 55 -0.97 24.17 -5.35
C LYS A 55 -0.87 24.96 -4.06
N ILE A 56 0.09 24.59 -3.22
CA ILE A 56 0.39 25.23 -1.94
C ILE A 56 1.73 25.96 -2.07
N GLU A 57 1.78 27.23 -1.69
CA GLU A 57 3.04 27.97 -1.60
C GLU A 57 3.86 27.45 -0.42
N VAL A 58 5.01 26.87 -0.69
CA VAL A 58 6.00 26.47 0.33
C VAL A 58 7.10 27.51 0.36
N ILE A 59 7.33 28.10 1.54
CA ILE A 59 8.41 29.04 1.79
C ILE A 59 9.41 28.42 2.76
N VAL A 60 10.68 28.38 2.35
CA VAL A 60 11.80 27.89 3.14
C VAL A 60 12.86 28.98 3.25
N PRO A 61 13.21 29.44 4.46
CA PRO A 61 14.35 30.34 4.66
C PRO A 61 15.65 29.76 4.09
N GLU A 62 16.47 30.58 3.42
CA GLU A 62 17.73 30.14 2.78
C GLU A 62 18.68 29.47 3.78
N ASN A 63 18.73 29.97 5.01
CA ASN A 63 19.58 29.42 6.08
C ASN A 63 19.14 28.02 6.56
N MET A 64 17.95 27.54 6.18
CA MET A 64 17.48 26.19 6.51
C MET A 64 17.84 25.15 5.44
N LYS A 65 18.45 25.56 4.32
CA LYS A 65 18.87 24.69 3.21
C LYS A 65 19.78 23.56 3.70
N ILE A 66 19.50 22.34 3.24
CA ILE A 66 20.33 21.14 3.49
C ILE A 66 20.83 20.62 2.14
N SER A 67 22.13 20.69 1.90
CA SER A 67 22.73 20.18 0.66
C SER A 67 23.02 18.70 0.76
N LEU A 68 22.45 17.90 -0.15
CA LEU A 68 22.78 16.47 -0.24
C LEU A 68 24.12 16.27 -0.95
N ASN A 69 24.81 15.18 -0.58
CA ASN A 69 26.05 14.80 -1.21
C ASN A 69 25.77 14.06 -2.54
N ASP A 70 26.32 14.57 -3.64
CA ASP A 70 26.14 13.97 -4.97
C ASP A 70 26.72 12.55 -5.07
N LYS A 71 27.79 12.26 -4.31
CA LYS A 71 28.53 11.00 -4.32
C LYS A 71 28.01 9.97 -3.33
N LEU A 72 27.31 10.38 -2.26
CA LEU A 72 26.81 9.48 -1.22
C LEU A 72 25.28 9.51 -1.16
N LYS A 73 24.65 8.35 -1.36
CA LYS A 73 23.19 8.18 -1.18
C LYS A 73 22.81 8.48 0.28
N VAL A 74 21.70 9.20 0.49
CA VAL A 74 21.18 9.49 1.85
C VAL A 74 21.04 8.22 2.70
N ALA A 75 20.56 7.13 2.12
CA ALA A 75 20.37 5.87 2.84
C ALA A 75 21.68 5.29 3.43
N HIS A 76 22.85 5.70 2.93
CA HIS A 76 24.16 5.24 3.40
C HIS A 76 24.82 6.27 4.33
N SER A 77 24.17 7.40 4.56
CA SER A 77 24.66 8.42 5.49
C SER A 77 24.46 7.96 6.93
N PRO A 78 25.41 8.24 7.84
CA PRO A 78 25.21 7.98 9.27
C PRO A 78 24.04 8.79 9.88
N ASN A 79 23.58 9.83 9.18
CA ASN A 79 22.44 10.65 9.63
C ASN A 79 21.09 10.04 9.26
N PHE A 80 21.04 9.06 8.35
CA PHE A 80 19.77 8.41 8.02
C PHE A 80 19.51 7.27 9.01
N VAL A 81 18.35 7.29 9.63
CA VAL A 81 17.92 6.25 10.58
C VAL A 81 16.54 5.74 10.22
N LEU A 82 16.31 4.45 10.48
CA LEU A 82 14.99 3.81 10.42
C LEU A 82 14.60 3.42 11.84
N GLU A 83 13.44 3.87 12.28
CA GLU A 83 12.92 3.65 13.62
C GLU A 83 11.42 3.34 13.55
N GLN A 84 10.84 2.88 14.66
CA GLN A 84 9.39 2.70 14.77
C GLN A 84 8.65 4.03 14.51
N ILE A 85 7.49 3.96 13.87
CA ILE A 85 6.76 5.15 13.42
C ILE A 85 6.14 5.98 14.54
N THR A 86 6.07 5.48 15.77
CA THR A 86 5.35 6.11 16.89
C THR A 86 5.62 7.62 16.99
N GLY A 87 4.57 8.42 16.84
CA GLY A 87 4.65 9.90 16.86
C GLY A 87 4.91 10.56 15.50
N TYR A 88 5.06 9.79 14.42
CA TYR A 88 5.25 10.23 13.03
C TYR A 88 4.20 9.66 12.08
N GLU A 89 3.04 9.23 12.59
CA GLU A 89 1.93 8.70 11.79
C GLU A 89 1.39 9.75 10.80
N ASP A 90 1.55 11.03 11.13
CA ASP A 90 1.26 12.17 10.25
C ASP A 90 2.15 12.23 9.01
N THR A 91 3.39 11.74 9.09
CA THR A 91 4.30 11.61 7.94
C THR A 91 3.75 10.57 6.99
N MET A 92 3.33 9.40 7.49
CA MET A 92 2.71 8.37 6.65
C MET A 92 1.41 8.88 6.02
N LYS A 93 0.62 9.66 6.76
CA LYS A 93 -0.57 10.33 6.24
C LYS A 93 -0.24 11.32 5.12
N LEU A 94 0.74 12.20 5.33
CA LEU A 94 1.17 13.17 4.33
C LEU A 94 1.69 12.47 3.07
N LEU A 95 2.56 11.46 3.23
CA LEU A 95 3.08 10.69 2.11
C LEU A 95 1.98 9.96 1.33
N THR A 96 0.96 9.43 2.03
CA THR A 96 -0.24 8.83 1.43
C THR A 96 -0.98 9.84 0.54
N MET A 97 -1.18 11.07 1.02
CA MET A 97 -1.80 12.15 0.23
C MET A 97 -0.94 12.51 -0.99
N ARG A 98 0.38 12.59 -0.81
CA ARG A 98 1.35 12.87 -1.88
C ARG A 98 1.45 11.75 -2.93
N ALA A 99 1.11 10.51 -2.56
CA ALA A 99 1.07 9.36 -3.45
C ALA A 99 -0.30 9.19 -4.16
N GLY A 100 -1.31 9.96 -3.76
CA GLY A 100 -2.67 9.84 -4.29
C GLY A 100 -3.41 8.62 -3.74
N TRP A 101 -2.99 8.13 -2.59
CA TRP A 101 -3.59 6.98 -1.94
C TRP A 101 -4.87 7.39 -1.19
N ASN A 102 -5.81 6.45 -1.07
CA ASN A 102 -7.18 6.69 -0.62
C ASN A 102 -7.36 6.46 0.90
N GLN A 103 -6.28 6.10 1.61
CA GLN A 103 -6.30 5.84 3.04
C GLN A 103 -6.62 7.11 3.84
N ASN A 104 -7.55 6.98 4.78
CA ASN A 104 -7.87 8.01 5.76
C ASN A 104 -7.08 7.82 7.06
N ASP A 105 -7.35 8.64 8.07
CA ASP A 105 -6.60 8.61 9.33
C ASP A 105 -6.82 7.31 10.10
N ARG A 106 -8.07 6.80 10.11
CA ARG A 106 -8.42 5.51 10.74
C ARG A 106 -7.67 4.36 10.07
N ASP A 107 -7.46 4.42 8.76
CA ASP A 107 -6.69 3.41 8.03
C ASP A 107 -5.23 3.38 8.47
N ILE A 108 -4.60 4.54 8.66
CA ILE A 108 -3.22 4.66 9.13
C ILE A 108 -3.13 4.18 10.59
N GLU A 109 -4.03 4.65 11.46
CA GLU A 109 -4.09 4.23 12.87
C GLU A 109 -4.27 2.70 13.00
N ARG A 110 -5.20 2.12 12.21
CA ARG A 110 -5.45 0.68 12.17
C ARG A 110 -4.24 -0.09 11.64
N LEU A 111 -3.56 0.42 10.62
CA LEU A 111 -2.38 -0.21 10.05
C LEU A 111 -1.24 -0.29 11.07
N VAL A 112 -0.98 0.80 11.80
CA VAL A 112 0.03 0.84 12.87
C VAL A 112 -0.37 -0.03 14.06
N SER A 113 -1.67 -0.17 14.36
CA SER A 113 -2.13 -0.94 15.52
C SER A 113 -2.05 -2.45 15.36
N TYR A 114 -1.99 -3.00 14.13
CA TYR A 114 -1.83 -4.43 13.92
C TYR A 114 -0.49 -4.97 14.44
N ASP A 115 0.56 -4.16 14.30
CA ASP A 115 1.87 -4.44 14.87
C ASP A 115 2.57 -3.10 15.15
N PRO A 116 2.52 -2.59 16.40
CA PRO A 116 3.16 -1.32 16.77
C PRO A 116 4.67 -1.29 16.53
N GLU A 117 5.32 -2.46 16.49
CA GLU A 117 6.75 -2.58 16.17
C GLU A 117 7.01 -2.74 14.66
N GLY A 118 5.97 -3.02 13.87
CA GLY A 118 6.05 -3.37 12.45
C GLY A 118 5.85 -2.20 11.48
N ALA A 119 5.63 -0.99 11.98
CA ALA A 119 5.55 0.23 11.17
C ALA A 119 6.74 1.16 11.45
N PHE A 120 7.34 1.71 10.40
CA PHE A 120 8.60 2.43 10.49
C PHE A 120 8.56 3.79 9.79
N VAL A 121 9.40 4.70 10.29
CA VAL A 121 9.71 5.98 9.69
C VAL A 121 11.21 6.04 9.38
N GLY A 122 11.55 6.50 8.17
CA GLY A 122 12.91 6.89 7.85
C GLY A 122 13.09 8.36 8.16
N LYS A 123 14.14 8.71 8.92
CA LYS A 123 14.44 10.08 9.33
C LYS A 123 15.87 10.46 8.95
N ILE A 124 16.08 11.74 8.69
CA ILE A 124 17.42 12.32 8.55
C ILE A 124 17.67 13.18 9.78
N LYS A 125 18.66 12.78 10.59
CA LYS A 125 19.15 13.56 11.72
C LYS A 125 19.76 14.86 11.23
N THR A 126 19.31 15.98 11.77
CA THR A 126 19.91 17.29 11.54
C THR A 126 20.41 17.87 12.87
N LYS A 127 21.03 19.05 12.83
CA LYS A 127 21.47 19.73 14.06
C LYS A 127 20.30 20.18 14.94
N ASP A 128 19.15 20.47 14.32
CA ASP A 128 18.03 21.12 14.99
C ASP A 128 16.98 20.10 15.43
N TYR A 129 16.52 19.26 14.49
CA TYR A 129 15.53 18.21 14.71
C TYR A 129 15.60 17.16 13.60
N ASP A 130 15.09 15.96 13.88
CA ASP A 130 14.99 14.89 12.88
C ASP A 130 13.92 15.22 11.84
N ILE A 131 14.24 15.07 10.57
CA ILE A 131 13.26 15.26 9.49
C ILE A 131 12.77 13.87 9.05
N PRO A 132 11.48 13.54 9.21
CA PRO A 132 10.90 12.32 8.67
C PRO A 132 10.75 12.44 7.15
N VAL A 133 11.24 11.44 6.42
CA VAL A 133 11.40 11.49 4.95
C VAL A 133 10.72 10.33 4.22
N SER A 134 10.31 9.31 4.96
CA SER A 134 9.72 8.10 4.40
C SER A 134 8.95 7.30 5.45
N SER A 135 8.03 6.45 4.99
CA SER A 135 7.32 5.46 5.83
C SER A 135 7.37 4.06 5.21
N CYS A 136 7.18 3.02 6.02
CA CYS A 136 6.85 1.66 5.58
C CYS A 136 6.17 0.86 6.69
N ALA A 137 5.58 -0.29 6.35
CA ALA A 137 5.00 -1.20 7.31
C ALA A 137 5.10 -2.67 6.89
N VAL A 138 5.17 -3.54 7.88
CA VAL A 138 5.16 -5.00 7.79
C VAL A 138 3.94 -5.48 8.56
N LEU A 139 2.91 -5.90 7.84
CA LEU A 139 1.64 -6.27 8.44
C LEU A 139 1.59 -7.78 8.66
N PRO A 140 1.30 -8.26 9.88
CA PRO A 140 1.10 -9.69 10.09
C PRO A 140 -0.20 -10.15 9.43
N VAL A 141 -0.07 -11.12 8.52
CA VAL A 141 -1.21 -11.78 7.84
C VAL A 141 -1.06 -13.28 8.06
N GLY A 142 -1.93 -13.89 8.86
CA GLY A 142 -1.79 -15.28 9.26
C GLY A 142 -0.53 -15.59 10.09
N LEU A 143 -0.28 -16.89 10.28
CA LEU A 143 0.74 -17.34 11.22
C LEU A 143 2.17 -17.09 10.73
N HIS A 144 2.42 -17.30 9.44
CA HIS A 144 3.77 -17.26 8.84
C HIS A 144 3.95 -16.20 7.76
N HIS A 145 2.93 -15.38 7.49
CA HIS A 145 2.98 -14.41 6.41
C HIS A 145 2.98 -12.97 6.91
N THR A 146 3.55 -12.12 6.08
CA THR A 146 3.48 -10.67 6.22
C THR A 146 3.08 -10.06 4.89
N TRP A 147 2.50 -8.86 4.99
CA TRP A 147 2.28 -7.98 3.87
C TRP A 147 3.11 -6.72 4.05
N ILE A 148 4.08 -6.49 3.17
CA ILE A 148 4.91 -5.30 3.21
C ILE A 148 4.24 -4.23 2.36
N GLY A 149 4.00 -3.07 2.96
CA GLY A 149 3.29 -1.96 2.34
C GLY A 149 3.74 -0.62 2.88
N MET A 150 3.05 0.43 2.45
CA MET A 150 3.29 1.81 2.84
C MET A 150 4.70 2.32 2.58
N ILE A 151 5.46 1.66 1.68
CA ILE A 151 6.83 2.02 1.28
C ILE A 151 6.76 3.32 0.48
N LEU A 152 6.85 4.44 1.19
CA LEU A 152 6.68 5.78 0.65
C LEU A 152 7.90 6.62 0.98
N VAL A 153 8.38 7.38 0.00
CA VAL A 153 9.48 8.33 0.16
C VAL A 153 9.03 9.67 -0.40
N HIS A 154 9.35 10.75 0.33
CA HIS A 154 9.13 12.11 -0.15
C HIS A 154 9.73 12.29 -1.55
N PRO A 155 8.98 12.85 -2.53
CA PRO A 155 9.47 13.06 -3.89
C PRO A 155 10.85 13.73 -3.96
N GLU A 156 11.08 14.71 -3.09
CA GLU A 156 12.31 15.50 -2.95
C GLU A 156 13.54 14.65 -2.64
N LEU A 157 13.35 13.46 -2.05
CA LEU A 157 14.40 12.57 -1.56
C LEU A 157 14.45 11.23 -2.29
N ARG A 158 13.75 11.11 -3.43
CA ARG A 158 13.86 9.93 -4.30
C ARG A 158 15.26 9.83 -4.91
N ARG A 159 15.58 8.62 -5.40
CA ARG A 159 16.89 8.25 -5.98
C ARG A 159 18.07 8.34 -5.00
N GLN A 160 17.77 8.30 -3.70
CA GLN A 160 18.76 8.33 -2.61
C GLN A 160 18.88 7.01 -1.83
N GLY A 161 18.44 5.88 -2.43
CA GLY A 161 18.53 4.54 -1.83
C GLY A 161 17.52 4.23 -0.72
N ILE A 162 16.72 5.23 -0.28
CA ILE A 162 15.83 5.13 0.89
C ILE A 162 14.87 3.94 0.79
N ALA A 163 14.10 3.84 -0.32
CA ALA A 163 13.12 2.76 -0.47
C ALA A 163 13.75 1.35 -0.45
N ASN A 164 14.96 1.18 -0.99
CA ASN A 164 15.65 -0.11 -0.97
C ASN A 164 16.10 -0.47 0.45
N MET A 165 16.66 0.49 1.19
CA MET A 165 17.02 0.30 2.60
C MET A 165 15.80 -0.04 3.47
N MET A 166 14.67 0.62 3.24
CA MET A 166 13.42 0.33 3.93
C MET A 166 12.92 -1.07 3.65
N MET A 167 12.99 -1.50 2.40
CA MET A 167 12.57 -2.83 2.01
C MET A 167 13.42 -3.92 2.69
N GLN A 168 14.75 -3.76 2.73
CA GLN A 168 15.64 -4.66 3.44
C GLN A 168 15.29 -4.73 4.94
N TYR A 169 15.07 -3.57 5.56
CA TYR A 169 14.67 -3.48 6.96
C TYR A 169 13.33 -4.18 7.25
N CYS A 170 12.34 -4.04 6.36
CA CYS A 170 11.06 -4.73 6.46
C CYS A 170 11.22 -6.25 6.40
N ILE A 171 12.04 -6.76 5.48
CA ILE A 171 12.31 -8.20 5.35
C ILE A 171 13.00 -8.74 6.60
N GLU A 172 14.02 -8.05 7.09
CA GLU A 172 14.73 -8.45 8.32
C GLU A 172 13.82 -8.45 9.55
N TYR A 173 12.94 -7.46 9.66
CA TYR A 173 11.93 -7.42 10.71
C TYR A 173 10.99 -8.64 10.62
N ALA A 174 10.48 -8.94 9.42
CA ALA A 174 9.63 -10.11 9.21
C ALA A 174 10.34 -11.42 9.59
N LEU A 175 11.59 -11.60 9.14
CA LEU A 175 12.43 -12.75 9.49
C LEU A 175 12.64 -12.86 11.01
N LYS A 176 12.91 -11.74 11.70
CA LYS A 176 13.05 -11.70 13.16
C LYS A 176 11.76 -12.12 13.89
N LYS A 177 10.60 -11.89 13.29
CA LYS A 177 9.29 -12.33 13.81
C LYS A 177 8.89 -13.74 13.35
N ASN A 178 9.81 -14.51 12.75
CA ASN A 178 9.56 -15.83 12.17
C ASN A 178 8.43 -15.83 11.11
N LYS A 179 8.34 -14.73 10.36
CA LYS A 179 7.42 -14.58 9.23
C LYS A 179 8.21 -14.79 7.94
N VAL A 180 7.96 -15.92 7.30
CA VAL A 180 8.81 -16.50 6.26
C VAL A 180 8.29 -16.22 4.85
N ILE A 181 6.99 -15.95 4.70
CA ILE A 181 6.37 -15.62 3.41
C ILE A 181 6.01 -14.14 3.39
N ASN A 182 6.70 -13.35 2.57
CA ASN A 182 6.54 -11.91 2.50
C ASN A 182 5.86 -11.53 1.17
N GLY A 183 4.60 -11.10 1.24
CA GLY A 183 3.83 -10.60 0.09
C GLY A 183 3.82 -9.07 0.01
N LEU A 184 3.61 -8.52 -1.19
CA LEU A 184 3.33 -7.10 -1.40
C LEU A 184 2.57 -6.86 -2.71
N ASP A 185 2.06 -5.63 -2.86
CA ASP A 185 1.47 -5.13 -4.10
C ASP A 185 2.28 -3.95 -4.66
N ALA A 186 3.02 -4.21 -5.72
CA ALA A 186 3.97 -3.25 -6.28
C ALA A 186 3.32 -2.30 -7.28
N THR A 187 3.45 -0.99 -7.05
CA THR A 187 3.28 -0.02 -8.14
C THR A 187 4.39 -0.16 -9.18
N PRO A 188 4.21 0.32 -10.43
CA PRO A 188 5.27 0.25 -11.45
C PRO A 188 6.60 0.88 -11.02
N LEU A 189 6.55 1.95 -10.22
CA LEU A 189 7.77 2.59 -9.68
C LEU A 189 8.45 1.73 -8.61
N GLY A 190 7.68 1.03 -7.78
CA GLY A 190 8.19 0.17 -6.72
C GLY A 190 8.77 -1.15 -7.22
N ASN A 191 8.28 -1.69 -8.34
CA ASN A 191 8.65 -3.02 -8.85
C ASN A 191 10.19 -3.19 -8.96
N THR A 192 10.91 -2.18 -9.47
CA THR A 192 12.38 -2.21 -9.54
C THR A 192 13.08 -2.34 -8.19
N VAL A 193 12.54 -1.73 -7.13
CA VAL A 193 13.08 -1.80 -5.76
C VAL A 193 12.88 -3.19 -5.20
N TYR A 194 11.72 -3.80 -5.41
CA TYR A 194 11.37 -5.09 -4.83
C TYR A 194 12.09 -6.25 -5.52
N ARG A 195 12.25 -6.21 -6.85
CA ARG A 195 13.06 -7.21 -7.57
C ARG A 195 14.53 -7.22 -7.14
N ALA A 196 15.06 -6.07 -6.71
CA ALA A 196 16.43 -5.97 -6.22
C ALA A 196 16.64 -6.71 -4.87
N VAL A 197 15.58 -7.14 -4.21
CA VAL A 197 15.62 -7.94 -2.96
C VAL A 197 14.92 -9.30 -3.11
N GLY A 198 14.72 -9.76 -4.35
CA GLY A 198 14.27 -11.13 -4.63
C GLY A 198 12.76 -11.32 -4.77
N TYR A 199 11.99 -10.25 -5.02
CA TYR A 199 10.57 -10.39 -5.32
C TYR A 199 10.31 -10.77 -6.78
N VAL A 200 9.38 -11.69 -6.99
CA VAL A 200 8.89 -12.12 -8.30
C VAL A 200 7.40 -11.79 -8.46
N ASP A 201 6.97 -11.62 -9.70
CA ASP A 201 5.57 -11.30 -10.01
C ASP A 201 4.69 -12.55 -9.92
N SER A 202 3.47 -12.40 -9.40
CA SER A 202 2.42 -13.41 -9.45
C SER A 202 1.34 -13.06 -10.47
N TYR A 203 0.61 -11.96 -10.25
CA TYR A 203 -0.41 -11.45 -11.16
C TYR A 203 -0.69 -9.96 -10.92
N ARG A 204 -1.47 -9.33 -11.81
CA ARG A 204 -1.81 -7.90 -11.72
C ARG A 204 -3.18 -7.66 -11.11
N ILE A 205 -3.29 -6.58 -10.34
CA ILE A 205 -4.51 -6.07 -9.71
C ILE A 205 -4.68 -4.61 -10.13
N TRP A 206 -5.88 -4.23 -10.51
CA TRP A 206 -6.21 -2.89 -10.94
C TRP A 206 -7.09 -2.20 -9.91
N ARG A 207 -6.59 -1.11 -9.33
CA ARG A 207 -7.44 -0.14 -8.65
C ARG A 207 -8.22 0.64 -9.66
N SER A 208 -9.53 0.61 -9.49
CA SER A 208 -10.50 1.23 -10.37
C SER A 208 -11.54 1.98 -9.55
N TYR A 209 -12.16 3.01 -10.12
CA TYR A 209 -13.42 3.52 -9.58
C TYR A 209 -14.56 3.26 -10.55
N TYR A 210 -15.79 3.32 -10.06
CA TYR A 210 -16.99 3.17 -10.88
C TYR A 210 -18.09 4.11 -10.38
N GLU A 211 -19.08 4.35 -11.24
CA GLU A 211 -20.21 5.24 -10.94
C GLU A 211 -21.27 4.45 -10.16
N LEU A 212 -21.67 4.95 -8.99
CA LEU A 212 -22.62 4.27 -8.12
C LEU A 212 -24.07 4.32 -8.65
N GLU A 213 -24.37 5.32 -9.49
CA GLU A 213 -25.66 5.46 -10.17
C GLU A 213 -26.00 4.23 -11.04
N GLU A 214 -25.00 3.49 -11.55
CA GLU A 214 -25.19 2.22 -12.28
C GLU A 214 -25.98 1.17 -11.47
N PHE A 215 -25.99 1.29 -10.15
CA PHE A 215 -26.65 0.35 -9.24
C PHE A 215 -27.90 0.95 -8.58
N SER A 216 -28.33 2.14 -8.99
CA SER A 216 -29.44 2.87 -8.32
C SER A 216 -30.82 2.25 -8.54
N ASP A 217 -31.02 1.56 -9.66
CA ASP A 217 -32.25 0.89 -10.08
C ASP A 217 -32.13 -0.64 -10.10
N LYS A 218 -30.93 -1.17 -9.78
CA LYS A 218 -30.67 -2.61 -9.71
C LYS A 218 -31.23 -3.20 -8.41
N THR A 219 -31.71 -4.43 -8.52
CA THR A 219 -32.12 -5.24 -7.37
C THR A 219 -31.10 -6.36 -7.15
N TYR A 220 -31.03 -6.84 -5.92
CA TYR A 220 -30.24 -7.99 -5.52
C TYR A 220 -31.14 -8.98 -4.76
N ASP A 221 -30.70 -10.23 -4.65
CA ASP A 221 -31.45 -11.23 -3.88
C ASP A 221 -31.39 -10.94 -2.37
N GLY A 222 -32.43 -10.28 -1.84
CA GLY A 222 -32.54 -9.95 -0.42
C GLY A 222 -32.83 -11.12 0.52
N ASN A 223 -33.17 -12.31 -0.02
CA ASN A 223 -33.30 -13.52 0.81
C ASN A 223 -31.91 -14.08 1.14
N HIS A 224 -30.98 -13.99 0.18
CA HIS A 224 -29.63 -14.52 0.29
C HIS A 224 -28.60 -13.50 0.78
N VAL A 225 -28.74 -12.23 0.38
CA VAL A 225 -27.85 -11.13 0.80
C VAL A 225 -28.37 -10.46 2.06
N GLN A 226 -27.57 -10.53 3.13
CA GLN A 226 -27.90 -9.98 4.43
C GLN A 226 -26.78 -9.07 4.93
N LYS A 227 -27.13 -8.12 5.82
CA LYS A 227 -26.11 -7.35 6.53
C LYS A 227 -25.33 -8.24 7.48
N VAL A 228 -24.01 -8.05 7.51
CA VAL A 228 -23.12 -8.74 8.46
C VAL A 228 -23.38 -8.21 9.87
N THR A 229 -23.44 -9.13 10.82
CA THR A 229 -23.44 -8.88 12.25
C THR A 229 -22.18 -9.47 12.89
N GLU A 230 -21.91 -9.13 14.15
CA GLU A 230 -20.76 -9.66 14.90
C GLU A 230 -20.74 -11.20 14.96
N LYS A 231 -21.93 -11.84 14.96
CA LYS A 231 -22.10 -13.29 15.01
C LYS A 231 -21.64 -13.98 13.72
N ASP A 232 -21.69 -13.26 12.60
CA ASP A 232 -21.32 -13.80 11.29
C ASP A 232 -19.81 -13.78 11.05
N LEU A 233 -19.06 -12.98 11.82
CA LEU A 233 -17.65 -12.72 11.56
C LEU A 233 -16.81 -14.00 11.58
N LEU A 234 -17.05 -14.91 12.51
CA LEU A 234 -16.25 -16.13 12.61
C LEU A 234 -16.40 -17.00 11.35
N ASP A 235 -17.61 -17.09 10.80
CA ASP A 235 -17.87 -17.90 9.61
C ASP A 235 -17.32 -17.20 8.35
N ILE A 236 -17.42 -15.87 8.26
CA ILE A 236 -16.78 -15.09 7.19
C ILE A 236 -15.26 -15.26 7.22
N ILE A 237 -14.64 -15.21 8.40
CA ILE A 237 -13.20 -15.39 8.58
C ILE A 237 -12.76 -16.78 8.10
N ARG A 238 -13.53 -17.83 8.42
CA ARG A 238 -13.25 -19.19 7.96
C ARG A 238 -13.36 -19.30 6.44
N TYR A 239 -14.46 -18.79 5.88
CA TYR A 239 -14.69 -18.75 4.43
C TYR A 239 -13.58 -17.99 3.68
N ASP A 240 -13.14 -16.82 4.20
CA ASP A 240 -12.04 -16.06 3.61
C ASP A 240 -10.70 -16.81 3.70
N ALA A 241 -10.42 -17.44 4.84
CA ALA A 241 -9.20 -18.20 5.07
C ALA A 241 -9.07 -19.42 4.14
N GLU A 242 -10.19 -20.03 3.72
CA GLU A 242 -10.19 -21.11 2.71
C GLU A 242 -9.72 -20.66 1.34
N CYS A 243 -9.90 -19.37 1.02
CA CYS A 243 -9.57 -18.81 -0.29
C CYS A 243 -8.21 -18.10 -0.33
N PHE A 244 -7.75 -17.57 0.80
CA PHE A 244 -6.52 -16.78 0.89
C PHE A 244 -5.67 -17.14 2.12
N LEU A 245 -5.70 -16.30 3.16
CA LEU A 245 -4.92 -16.46 4.39
C LEU A 245 -5.80 -16.16 5.59
N PRO A 246 -5.57 -16.82 6.73
CA PRO A 246 -6.26 -16.48 7.98
C PRO A 246 -5.86 -15.06 8.41
N ARG A 247 -6.78 -14.10 8.25
CA ARG A 247 -6.55 -12.69 8.55
C ARG A 247 -7.64 -12.09 9.43
N GLU A 248 -8.05 -12.86 10.45
CA GLU A 248 -9.10 -12.51 11.41
C GLU A 248 -9.01 -11.08 11.93
N GLN A 249 -7.83 -10.69 12.46
CA GLN A 249 -7.64 -9.35 13.02
C GLN A 249 -7.94 -8.24 12.01
N ILE A 250 -7.61 -8.48 10.73
CA ILE A 250 -7.85 -7.54 9.64
C ILE A 250 -9.34 -7.45 9.34
N LEU A 251 -10.02 -8.59 9.16
CA LEU A 251 -11.45 -8.61 8.84
C LEU A 251 -12.31 -8.01 9.96
N ARG A 252 -11.99 -8.29 11.23
CA ARG A 252 -12.69 -7.70 12.38
C ARG A 252 -12.53 -6.18 12.42
N ALA A 253 -11.31 -5.69 12.22
CA ALA A 253 -11.05 -4.25 12.23
C ALA A 253 -11.72 -3.55 11.03
N LEU A 254 -11.69 -4.15 9.84
CA LEU A 254 -12.38 -3.61 8.66
C LEU A 254 -13.90 -3.64 8.81
N TYR A 255 -14.46 -4.67 9.43
CA TYR A 255 -15.89 -4.71 9.77
C TYR A 255 -16.26 -3.58 10.73
N LYS A 256 -15.45 -3.32 11.76
CA LYS A 256 -15.67 -2.18 12.67
C LYS A 256 -15.69 -0.84 11.92
N ASP A 257 -14.81 -0.67 10.94
CA ASP A 257 -14.73 0.55 10.11
C ASP A 257 -15.77 0.61 8.98
N SER A 258 -16.54 -0.46 8.77
CA SER A 258 -17.54 -0.52 7.70
C SER A 258 -18.77 0.34 7.95
N GLU A 259 -19.02 0.71 9.21
CA GLU A 259 -20.18 1.52 9.61
C GLU A 259 -21.51 0.96 9.05
N GLY A 260 -21.64 -0.37 9.05
CA GLY A 260 -22.80 -1.11 8.56
C GLY A 260 -22.82 -1.35 7.04
N MET A 261 -21.75 -1.00 6.32
CA MET A 261 -21.53 -1.33 4.91
C MET A 261 -20.84 -2.70 4.79
N ALA A 262 -21.47 -3.74 5.30
CA ALA A 262 -20.93 -5.10 5.29
C ALA A 262 -22.05 -6.07 4.97
N TYR A 263 -21.84 -6.91 3.97
CA TYR A 263 -22.83 -7.84 3.43
C TYR A 263 -22.25 -9.25 3.32
N VAL A 264 -23.11 -10.24 3.50
CA VAL A 264 -22.81 -11.65 3.35
C VAL A 264 -23.90 -12.29 2.51
N TYR A 265 -23.51 -13.21 1.64
CA TYR A 265 -24.41 -14.05 0.86
C TYR A 265 -24.44 -15.44 1.47
N ARG A 266 -25.62 -15.98 1.71
CA ARG A 266 -25.83 -17.38 2.12
C ARG A 266 -26.76 -18.08 1.16
N ASP A 267 -26.46 -19.33 0.82
CA ASP A 267 -27.38 -20.19 0.08
C ASP A 267 -28.62 -20.59 0.90
N ASP A 268 -29.57 -21.29 0.28
CA ASP A 268 -30.80 -21.78 0.92
C ASP A 268 -30.55 -22.67 2.16
N ASN A 269 -29.35 -23.25 2.29
CA ASN A 269 -28.96 -24.06 3.45
C ASN A 269 -28.28 -23.23 4.54
N GLY A 270 -28.17 -21.91 4.36
CA GLY A 270 -27.51 -20.99 5.29
C GLY A 270 -25.98 -20.99 5.17
N VAL A 271 -25.40 -21.63 4.15
CA VAL A 271 -23.94 -21.71 3.97
C VAL A 271 -23.45 -20.43 3.29
N ILE A 272 -22.40 -19.82 3.85
CA ILE A 272 -21.79 -18.62 3.25
C ILE A 272 -21.16 -18.97 1.89
N LYS A 273 -21.51 -18.19 0.88
CA LYS A 273 -20.93 -18.27 -0.49
C LYS A 273 -20.28 -16.97 -0.95
N GLY A 274 -20.31 -15.94 -0.10
CA GLY A 274 -19.60 -14.71 -0.35
C GLY A 274 -19.78 -13.69 0.77
N TYR A 275 -18.85 -12.75 0.84
CA TYR A 275 -18.96 -11.58 1.70
C TYR A 275 -18.35 -10.37 1.01
N LEU A 276 -18.78 -9.19 1.42
CA LEU A 276 -18.24 -7.92 0.96
C LEU A 276 -18.27 -6.92 2.12
N LEU A 277 -17.11 -6.34 2.42
CA LEU A 277 -17.02 -5.19 3.30
C LEU A 277 -16.86 -3.92 2.46
N GLY A 278 -17.33 -2.80 2.95
CA GLY A 278 -16.89 -1.48 2.51
C GLY A 278 -16.45 -0.67 3.71
N ARG A 279 -15.89 0.50 3.43
CA ARG A 279 -15.45 1.45 4.47
C ARG A 279 -15.22 2.84 3.87
N PRO A 280 -15.25 3.91 4.66
CA PRO A 280 -14.88 5.24 4.21
C PRO A 280 -13.46 5.28 3.66
N GLY A 281 -13.22 6.17 2.70
CA GLY A 281 -11.88 6.51 2.20
C GLY A 281 -11.74 8.02 2.06
N ARG A 282 -10.52 8.50 1.82
CA ARG A 282 -10.21 9.93 1.75
C ARG A 282 -10.77 10.62 0.50
N ILE A 283 -10.75 9.93 -0.63
CA ILE A 283 -11.22 10.42 -1.93
C ILE A 283 -12.61 9.86 -2.23
N ARG A 284 -12.80 8.56 -1.98
CA ARG A 284 -14.03 7.78 -2.26
C ARG A 284 -14.14 6.63 -1.26
N PRO A 285 -15.36 6.13 -0.94
CA PRO A 285 -15.50 4.89 -0.19
C PRO A 285 -14.85 3.70 -0.91
N PHE A 286 -14.39 2.73 -0.13
CA PHE A 286 -13.88 1.46 -0.63
C PHE A 286 -15.00 0.41 -0.69
N VAL A 287 -14.95 -0.41 -1.72
CA VAL A 287 -15.76 -1.61 -1.92
C VAL A 287 -14.79 -2.79 -1.92
N GLY A 288 -14.68 -3.42 -0.75
CA GLY A 288 -13.80 -4.54 -0.43
C GLY A 288 -13.27 -4.47 1.02
N PRO A 289 -12.49 -5.49 1.45
CA PRO A 289 -12.22 -6.71 0.71
C PRO A 289 -13.49 -7.54 0.53
N PHE A 290 -13.49 -8.39 -0.48
CA PHE A 290 -14.62 -9.26 -0.76
C PHE A 290 -14.17 -10.51 -1.52
N THR A 291 -14.93 -11.58 -1.33
CA THR A 291 -14.74 -12.86 -2.00
C THR A 291 -16.12 -13.48 -2.21
N ALA A 292 -16.39 -14.01 -3.39
CA ALA A 292 -17.62 -14.68 -3.76
C ALA A 292 -17.32 -15.92 -4.62
N ASP A 293 -18.12 -16.97 -4.44
CA ASP A 293 -17.97 -18.24 -5.15
C ASP A 293 -18.15 -18.10 -6.67
N ASP A 294 -19.02 -17.18 -7.11
CA ASP A 294 -19.27 -16.90 -8.52
C ASP A 294 -19.64 -15.43 -8.79
N ASP A 295 -19.80 -15.12 -10.08
CA ASP A 295 -20.12 -13.80 -10.61
C ASP A 295 -21.50 -13.28 -10.20
N ASN A 296 -22.50 -14.16 -10.04
CA ASN A 296 -23.86 -13.75 -9.67
C ASN A 296 -23.89 -13.31 -8.21
N ILE A 297 -23.28 -14.10 -7.33
CA ILE A 297 -23.13 -13.77 -5.91
C ILE A 297 -22.35 -12.46 -5.74
N ALA A 298 -21.27 -12.29 -6.50
CA ALA A 298 -20.50 -11.05 -6.49
C ALA A 298 -21.33 -9.85 -6.94
N MET A 299 -22.14 -9.99 -8.01
CA MET A 299 -23.02 -8.93 -8.51
C MET A 299 -24.09 -8.55 -7.47
N ASP A 300 -24.69 -9.52 -6.79
CA ASP A 300 -25.67 -9.26 -5.73
C ASP A 300 -25.06 -8.48 -4.56
N LEU A 301 -23.89 -8.90 -4.07
CA LEU A 301 -23.14 -8.20 -3.01
C LEU A 301 -22.72 -6.78 -3.44
N LEU A 302 -22.22 -6.63 -4.67
CA LEU A 302 -21.82 -5.34 -5.23
C LEU A 302 -23.03 -4.41 -5.39
N THR A 303 -24.17 -4.93 -5.80
CA THR A 303 -25.41 -4.16 -5.93
C THR A 303 -25.88 -3.67 -4.57
N ALA A 304 -25.93 -4.55 -3.57
CA ALA A 304 -26.36 -4.19 -2.21
C ALA A 304 -25.54 -3.05 -1.61
N ILE A 305 -24.20 -3.14 -1.66
CA ILE A 305 -23.36 -2.07 -1.10
C ILE A 305 -23.36 -0.80 -1.93
N SER A 306 -23.36 -0.91 -3.26
CA SER A 306 -23.29 0.26 -4.16
C SER A 306 -24.57 1.07 -4.07
N TYR A 307 -25.71 0.41 -4.00
CA TYR A 307 -27.01 1.04 -3.77
C TYR A 307 -27.04 1.83 -2.45
N GLU A 308 -26.50 1.27 -1.37
CA GLU A 308 -26.47 1.95 -0.06
C GLU A 308 -25.47 3.11 -0.02
N TYR A 309 -24.33 3.02 -0.71
CA TYR A 309 -23.45 4.18 -0.90
C TYR A 309 -24.13 5.28 -1.73
N TYR A 310 -24.80 4.92 -2.83
CA TYR A 310 -25.55 5.85 -3.67
C TYR A 310 -26.61 6.61 -2.85
N LYS A 311 -27.40 5.89 -2.03
CA LYS A 311 -28.39 6.51 -1.13
C LYS A 311 -27.80 7.45 -0.10
N LYS A 312 -26.57 7.21 0.35
CA LYS A 312 -25.82 8.12 1.24
C LYS A 312 -25.25 9.35 0.51
N GLY A 313 -25.45 9.47 -0.80
CA GLY A 313 -25.03 10.61 -1.62
C GLY A 313 -23.64 10.45 -2.23
N GLU A 314 -23.02 9.27 -2.11
CA GLU A 314 -21.74 8.99 -2.75
C GLU A 314 -21.93 8.84 -4.27
N LYS A 315 -21.03 9.42 -5.06
CA LYS A 315 -21.12 9.35 -6.53
C LYS A 315 -20.37 8.16 -7.12
N THR A 316 -19.24 7.82 -6.49
CA THR A 316 -18.30 6.84 -7.01
C THR A 316 -17.64 6.09 -5.86
N ALA A 317 -17.27 4.83 -6.08
CA ALA A 317 -16.52 4.03 -5.12
C ALA A 317 -15.24 3.45 -5.75
N PHE A 318 -14.23 3.17 -4.93
CA PHE A 318 -13.04 2.45 -5.33
C PHE A 318 -13.19 0.94 -5.10
N ILE A 319 -12.73 0.18 -6.09
CA ILE A 319 -12.65 -1.27 -6.07
C ILE A 319 -11.33 -1.71 -6.70
N ASP A 320 -10.68 -2.69 -6.10
CA ASP A 320 -9.42 -3.23 -6.58
C ASP A 320 -9.67 -4.70 -6.96
N THR A 321 -9.69 -5.00 -8.27
CA THR A 321 -9.93 -6.36 -8.79
C THR A 321 -8.74 -6.86 -9.61
N PRO A 322 -8.51 -8.19 -9.68
CA PRO A 322 -7.49 -8.76 -10.54
C PRO A 322 -7.76 -8.46 -12.01
N GLU A 323 -6.69 -8.42 -12.81
CA GLU A 323 -6.80 -8.14 -14.23
C GLU A 323 -7.64 -9.15 -15.01
N ASP A 324 -7.71 -10.41 -14.57
CA ASP A 324 -8.50 -11.45 -15.23
C ASP A 324 -10.03 -11.25 -15.11
N LYS A 325 -10.46 -10.22 -14.39
CA LYS A 325 -11.86 -9.80 -14.33
C LYS A 325 -12.23 -8.82 -15.46
N PHE A 326 -11.28 -8.50 -16.34
CA PHE A 326 -11.46 -7.68 -17.53
C PHE A 326 -11.36 -8.54 -18.81
N ASN A 327 -12.24 -8.32 -19.77
CA ASN A 327 -12.22 -9.02 -21.06
C ASN A 327 -11.04 -8.59 -21.94
N ASP A 328 -10.70 -7.30 -21.92
CA ASP A 328 -9.46 -6.79 -22.50
C ASP A 328 -8.48 -6.44 -21.37
N PRO A 329 -7.34 -7.13 -21.23
CA PRO A 329 -6.35 -6.84 -20.19
C PRO A 329 -5.54 -5.56 -20.46
N GLY A 330 -5.70 -4.92 -21.62
CA GLY A 330 -4.91 -3.76 -22.03
C GLY A 330 -3.48 -4.11 -22.47
N ILE A 331 -2.58 -3.14 -22.46
CA ILE A 331 -1.15 -3.34 -22.74
C ILE A 331 -0.32 -2.89 -21.54
N TYR A 332 0.58 -3.77 -21.11
CA TYR A 332 1.51 -3.46 -20.04
C TYR A 332 2.87 -3.04 -20.59
N VAL A 333 3.31 -1.85 -20.23
CA VAL A 333 4.67 -1.38 -20.48
C VAL A 333 5.41 -1.30 -19.15
N ASN A 334 6.51 -2.06 -19.08
CA ASN A 334 7.38 -2.10 -17.90
C ASN A 334 7.87 -0.69 -17.53
N ASN A 335 7.91 -0.39 -16.23
CA ASN A 335 8.37 0.88 -15.64
C ASN A 335 7.55 2.12 -16.02
N VAL A 336 6.42 1.99 -16.72
CA VAL A 336 5.49 3.09 -16.96
C VAL A 336 4.53 3.19 -15.79
N PHE A 337 4.47 4.37 -15.15
CA PHE A 337 3.66 4.56 -13.95
C PHE A 337 2.16 4.62 -14.26
N ASP A 338 1.76 5.31 -15.32
CA ASP A 338 0.37 5.43 -15.76
C ASP A 338 0.27 4.78 -17.15
N GLN A 339 -0.28 3.57 -17.21
CA GLN A 339 -0.38 2.79 -18.44
C GLN A 339 -1.32 3.49 -19.44
N GLU A 340 -0.90 3.63 -20.70
CA GLU A 340 -1.70 4.31 -21.74
C GLU A 340 -2.93 3.48 -22.14
N ARG A 341 -2.74 2.19 -22.44
CA ARG A 341 -3.83 1.25 -22.74
C ARG A 341 -4.16 0.40 -21.52
N LYS A 342 -5.10 0.90 -20.71
CA LYS A 342 -5.64 0.23 -19.52
C LYS A 342 -6.61 -0.89 -19.89
N PRO A 343 -6.89 -1.86 -18.99
CA PRO A 343 -7.88 -2.90 -19.25
C PRO A 343 -9.29 -2.31 -19.40
N SER A 344 -10.17 -3.06 -20.06
CA SER A 344 -11.56 -2.66 -20.28
C SER A 344 -12.49 -3.87 -20.37
N GLY A 345 -13.81 -3.61 -20.31
CA GLY A 345 -14.81 -4.68 -20.34
C GLY A 345 -14.78 -5.54 -19.08
N HIS A 346 -14.87 -4.92 -17.90
CA HIS A 346 -14.95 -5.65 -16.65
C HIS A 346 -16.24 -6.47 -16.57
N ARG A 347 -16.13 -7.70 -16.07
CA ARG A 347 -17.21 -8.69 -16.09
C ARG A 347 -18.50 -8.24 -15.40
N LEU A 348 -18.39 -7.50 -14.28
CA LEU A 348 -19.55 -7.14 -13.45
C LEU A 348 -19.89 -5.65 -13.40
N ILE A 349 -18.98 -4.75 -13.81
CA ILE A 349 -19.15 -3.31 -13.57
C ILE A 349 -18.90 -2.59 -14.89
N ARG A 350 -19.95 -2.02 -15.49
CA ARG A 350 -19.85 -1.42 -16.83
C ARG A 350 -19.16 -0.07 -16.81
N SER A 351 -19.41 0.73 -15.77
CA SER A 351 -18.86 2.08 -15.61
C SER A 351 -17.44 2.12 -15.05
N ILE A 352 -16.80 0.96 -14.86
CA ILE A 352 -15.49 0.87 -14.21
C ILE A 352 -14.42 1.61 -15.02
N LYS A 353 -13.55 2.32 -14.30
CA LYS A 353 -12.44 3.10 -14.85
C LYS A 353 -11.16 2.73 -14.10
N PRO A 354 -10.27 1.92 -14.70
CA PRO A 354 -8.98 1.60 -14.10
C PRO A 354 -8.11 2.85 -13.93
N VAL A 355 -7.50 2.99 -12.76
CA VAL A 355 -6.67 4.13 -12.39
C VAL A 355 -5.22 3.72 -12.24
N ARG A 356 -4.97 2.59 -11.58
CA ARG A 356 -3.64 2.16 -11.18
C ARG A 356 -3.50 0.66 -11.21
N ASP A 357 -2.43 0.17 -11.79
CA ASP A 357 -2.02 -1.22 -11.66
C ASP A 357 -1.11 -1.42 -10.44
N PHE A 358 -1.25 -2.59 -9.85
CA PHE A 358 -0.37 -3.14 -8.84
C PHE A 358 0.00 -4.56 -9.27
N THR A 359 1.27 -4.92 -9.13
CA THR A 359 1.73 -6.28 -9.34
C THR A 359 1.81 -6.98 -7.99
N ARG A 360 1.01 -8.04 -7.81
CA ARG A 360 1.10 -8.96 -6.66
C ARG A 360 2.46 -9.65 -6.73
N MET A 361 3.28 -9.54 -5.69
CA MET A 361 4.62 -10.11 -5.66
C MET A 361 4.90 -10.84 -4.35
N TYR A 362 5.77 -11.84 -4.42
CA TYR A 362 6.30 -12.56 -3.25
C TYR A 362 7.81 -12.62 -3.31
N GLN A 363 8.47 -12.62 -2.15
CA GLN A 363 9.89 -12.90 -2.07
C GLN A 363 10.15 -14.38 -2.33
N VAL A 364 10.79 -14.67 -3.46
CA VAL A 364 11.06 -16.03 -3.94
C VAL A 364 12.51 -16.07 -4.41
N VAL A 365 13.39 -16.58 -3.55
CA VAL A 365 14.83 -16.60 -3.78
C VAL A 365 15.35 -18.02 -3.64
N ASN A 366 15.98 -18.57 -4.69
CA ASN A 366 16.75 -19.80 -4.59
C ASN A 366 18.25 -19.49 -4.57
N GLU A 367 19.08 -20.50 -4.30
CA GLU A 367 20.55 -20.38 -4.20
C GLU A 367 21.19 -19.66 -5.41
N LYS A 368 20.74 -19.97 -6.63
CA LYS A 368 21.26 -19.34 -7.84
C LYS A 368 20.87 -17.85 -7.90
N TYR A 369 19.61 -17.55 -7.64
CA TYR A 369 19.10 -16.19 -7.69
C TYR A 369 19.69 -15.32 -6.57
N ALA A 370 19.95 -15.89 -5.39
CA ALA A 370 20.66 -15.23 -4.30
C ALA A 370 22.04 -14.69 -4.74
N LYS A 371 22.83 -15.52 -5.44
CA LYS A 371 24.14 -15.13 -6.00
C LYS A 371 24.00 -13.99 -7.00
N GLU A 372 23.03 -14.08 -7.91
CA GLU A 372 22.77 -13.01 -8.89
C GLU A 372 22.36 -11.69 -8.23
N LEU A 373 21.55 -11.74 -7.17
CA LEU A 373 21.15 -10.56 -6.39
C LEU A 373 22.35 -9.90 -5.72
N LEU A 374 23.23 -10.70 -5.11
CA LEU A 374 24.46 -10.23 -4.47
C LEU A 374 25.40 -9.54 -5.47
N GLU A 375 25.66 -10.17 -6.61
CA GLU A 375 26.49 -9.58 -7.66
C GLU A 375 25.92 -8.24 -8.17
N LYS A 376 24.60 -8.18 -8.38
CA LYS A 376 23.90 -6.94 -8.79
C LYS A 376 23.99 -5.87 -7.71
N PHE A 377 23.81 -6.24 -6.44
CA PHE A 377 23.88 -5.31 -5.32
C PHE A 377 25.28 -4.70 -5.17
N ILE A 378 26.33 -5.53 -5.21
CA ILE A 378 27.74 -5.08 -5.17
C ILE A 378 28.01 -4.10 -6.31
N LYS A 379 27.62 -4.46 -7.53
CA LYS A 379 27.83 -3.61 -8.72
C LYS A 379 27.05 -2.29 -8.64
N HIS A 380 25.80 -2.33 -8.17
CA HIS A 380 24.92 -1.16 -8.16
C HIS A 380 25.26 -0.17 -7.03
N GLU A 381 25.62 -0.68 -5.86
CA GLU A 381 25.91 0.16 -4.70
C GLU A 381 27.37 0.61 -4.62
N ASN A 382 28.27 0.02 -5.43
CA ASN A 382 29.69 0.37 -5.47
C ASN A 382 30.33 0.40 -4.06
N LEU A 383 29.97 -0.56 -3.23
CA LEU A 383 30.41 -0.66 -1.84
C LEU A 383 31.73 -1.43 -1.72
N PRO A 384 32.58 -1.10 -0.73
CA PRO A 384 33.73 -1.95 -0.38
C PRO A 384 33.29 -3.37 -0.05
N LYS A 385 34.12 -4.38 -0.37
CA LYS A 385 33.81 -5.80 -0.10
C LYS A 385 33.55 -6.12 1.37
N ASN A 386 34.08 -5.32 2.30
CA ASN A 386 33.90 -5.45 3.74
C ASN A 386 32.81 -4.53 4.31
N SER A 387 31.95 -3.95 3.45
CA SER A 387 30.86 -3.08 3.90
C SER A 387 29.88 -3.86 4.79
N PRO A 388 29.53 -3.36 5.99
CA PRO A 388 28.47 -3.97 6.82
C PRO A 388 27.13 -4.09 6.09
N LEU A 389 26.86 -3.19 5.14
CA LEU A 389 25.65 -3.26 4.31
C LEU A 389 25.64 -4.47 3.39
N LEU A 390 26.80 -4.89 2.89
CA LEU A 390 26.91 -6.08 2.04
C LEU A 390 26.67 -7.35 2.84
N VAL A 391 27.29 -7.46 4.04
CA VAL A 391 27.10 -8.60 4.94
C VAL A 391 25.62 -8.74 5.34
N ARG A 392 24.99 -7.63 5.74
CA ARG A 392 23.57 -7.59 6.09
C ARG A 392 22.67 -8.01 4.93
N PHE A 393 22.93 -7.52 3.72
CA PHE A 393 22.18 -7.90 2.53
C PHE A 393 22.33 -9.40 2.20
N GLU A 394 23.55 -9.93 2.31
CA GLU A 394 23.85 -11.35 2.12
C GLU A 394 23.08 -12.24 3.09
N GLU A 395 23.14 -11.95 4.38
CA GLU A 395 22.39 -12.69 5.41
C GLU A 395 20.87 -12.67 5.14
N MET A 396 20.32 -11.52 4.78
CA MET A 396 18.90 -11.38 4.45
C MET A 396 18.51 -12.23 3.24
N VAL A 397 19.31 -12.19 2.17
CA VAL A 397 19.03 -12.93 0.92
C VAL A 397 19.11 -14.44 1.15
N TYR A 398 20.12 -14.94 1.86
CA TYR A 398 20.23 -16.38 2.10
C TYR A 398 19.17 -16.91 3.09
N LYS A 399 18.71 -16.11 4.05
CA LYS A 399 17.52 -16.47 4.86
C LYS A 399 16.27 -16.64 4.00
N ALA A 400 16.12 -15.86 2.91
CA ALA A 400 15.01 -16.05 1.98
C ALA A 400 15.11 -17.37 1.19
N VAL A 401 16.32 -17.92 1.01
CA VAL A 401 16.53 -19.23 0.37
C VAL A 401 15.93 -20.36 1.20
N GLU A 402 16.04 -20.28 2.53
CA GLU A 402 15.44 -21.26 3.46
C GLU A 402 13.90 -21.33 3.32
N ASN A 403 13.28 -20.23 2.88
CA ASN A 403 11.83 -20.10 2.75
C ASN A 403 11.31 -20.37 1.32
N TYR A 404 12.21 -20.68 0.36
CA TYR A 404 11.89 -20.73 -1.07
C TYR A 404 10.67 -21.60 -1.41
N ILE A 405 10.64 -22.84 -0.90
CA ILE A 405 9.56 -23.78 -1.19
C ILE A 405 8.23 -23.26 -0.66
N GLN A 406 8.21 -22.75 0.58
CA GLN A 406 6.98 -22.25 1.21
C GLN A 406 6.43 -21.02 0.48
N SER A 407 7.29 -20.07 0.09
CA SER A 407 6.87 -18.90 -0.70
C SER A 407 6.35 -19.29 -2.08
N CYS A 408 7.02 -20.21 -2.79
CA CYS A 408 6.56 -20.71 -4.09
C CYS A 408 5.19 -21.41 -3.96
N SER A 409 5.07 -22.36 -3.03
CA SER A 409 3.84 -23.12 -2.83
C SER A 409 2.66 -22.21 -2.50
N PHE A 410 2.86 -21.21 -1.64
CA PHE A 410 1.81 -20.25 -1.32
C PHE A 410 1.45 -19.36 -2.52
N MET A 411 2.45 -18.82 -3.23
CA MET A 411 2.22 -17.98 -4.41
C MET A 411 1.41 -18.73 -5.49
N GLU A 412 1.71 -20.01 -5.72
CA GLU A 412 0.95 -20.86 -6.65
C GLU A 412 -0.44 -21.18 -6.11
N PHE A 413 -0.57 -21.53 -4.81
CA PHE A 413 -1.86 -21.79 -4.18
C PHE A 413 -2.80 -20.59 -4.27
N GLU A 414 -2.35 -19.38 -3.91
CA GLU A 414 -3.14 -18.16 -4.03
C GLU A 414 -3.66 -17.99 -5.47
N LYS A 415 -2.77 -18.19 -6.46
CA LYS A 415 -3.13 -18.05 -7.87
C LYS A 415 -4.19 -19.07 -8.31
N GLU A 416 -4.09 -20.32 -7.84
CA GLU A 416 -4.98 -21.41 -8.26
C GLU A 416 -6.30 -21.48 -7.50
N VAL A 417 -6.35 -20.97 -6.27
CA VAL A 417 -7.54 -21.01 -5.41
C VAL A 417 -8.28 -19.68 -5.42
N LEU A 418 -7.60 -18.58 -5.07
CA LEU A 418 -8.25 -17.27 -4.93
C LEU A 418 -8.78 -16.77 -6.27
N LYS A 419 -8.06 -17.00 -7.37
CA LYS A 419 -8.49 -16.53 -8.70
C LYS A 419 -9.70 -17.25 -9.28
N LYS A 420 -10.04 -18.44 -8.78
CA LYS A 420 -11.30 -19.14 -9.14
C LYS A 420 -12.53 -18.42 -8.57
N LYS A 421 -12.35 -17.64 -7.51
CA LYS A 421 -13.38 -16.80 -6.92
C LYS A 421 -13.47 -15.46 -7.65
N PHE A 422 -14.60 -14.79 -7.48
CA PHE A 422 -14.66 -13.36 -7.73
C PHE A 422 -14.26 -12.63 -6.46
N TYR A 423 -13.16 -11.86 -6.50
CA TYR A 423 -12.63 -11.22 -5.31
C TYR A 423 -12.05 -9.84 -5.61
N GLY A 424 -11.92 -9.05 -4.55
CA GLY A 424 -11.18 -7.80 -4.57
C GLY A 424 -10.57 -7.49 -3.21
N THR A 425 -9.50 -6.71 -3.25
CA THR A 425 -8.65 -6.45 -2.08
C THR A 425 -8.57 -4.96 -1.83
N THR A 426 -9.10 -4.45 -0.72
CA THR A 426 -8.97 -3.03 -0.35
C THR A 426 -8.53 -2.85 1.11
N GLY A 427 -8.05 -3.93 1.73
CA GLY A 427 -7.54 -3.92 3.09
C GLY A 427 -6.17 -3.25 3.21
N PRO A 428 -5.55 -3.29 4.40
CA PRO A 428 -4.23 -2.73 4.64
C PRO A 428 -3.14 -3.41 3.79
N GLU A 429 -3.43 -4.55 3.17
CA GLU A 429 -2.57 -5.19 2.17
C GLU A 429 -2.36 -4.33 0.90
N LYS A 430 -3.22 -3.33 0.68
CA LYS A 430 -3.11 -2.32 -0.40
C LYS A 430 -2.54 -0.98 0.07
N GLY A 431 -1.93 -0.98 1.25
CA GLY A 431 -1.11 0.10 1.81
C GLY A 431 0.03 0.40 0.89
#